data_AF-A0A242BEG0-F1
#
_entry.id   AF-A0A242BEG0-F1
#
_cell.length_a   1.000
_cell.length_b   1.000
_cell.length_c   1.000
_cell.angle_alpha   90.00
_cell.angle_beta   90.00
_cell.angle_gamma   90.00
#
_symmetry.space_group_name_H-M   'P 1'
#
loop_
_entity.id
_entity.type
_entity.pdbx_description
1 polymer ?
#
loop_
_entity_poly.entity_id
_entity_poly.type
_entity_poly.pdbx_seq_one_letter_code
_entity_poly.pdbx_strand_id
1 'polypeptide(L)'
;MDLLDAAQVEKLIQSADKKREKYINSEKYVSEMCSVLLQNWNMIGNDIFFKTKPSTSPTIEFMTVYQQILNVYPDEFEGRDINKIKESIQKSIYGSIHTKLFKNYINELENNHKDSFLVVPVSMFYKEKWYSWFKNGHGVTFIIKKEQDRLNVEVYDKAQIRMHYPDKRALKKKIQEKLWFDQETLKITPIYVYEGVEKKGLEEVLRIGRQHLTFKEKINPFATAKRTYHILNKLSNCTEKEYSTAHIATTQYVQGNCEINNMNASLKYILGTRKEVTIHDRNFWQTKYKTLSTEKFNYVMNELMIMHLEKSGYGKEEVRNFISKAYNHYLDRKKEREQLPLENKKVYKVFWGDKYNNAIWTIPFVPRKEVVPESRHITGSEIKAIRSRCDRFDQKKVATLRKNIIDSNSKINQRAQRDIQSQLNVR
;
A
#
# COMPACT_ATOMS: atom_id res chain seq x y z
N MET A 1 9.64 -31.33 -5.00
CA MET A 1 8.88 -31.20 -3.75
C MET A 1 7.45 -31.03 -4.19
N ASP A 2 6.62 -32.02 -3.90
CA ASP A 2 5.31 -32.17 -4.52
C ASP A 2 4.30 -31.16 -3.97
N LEU A 3 3.14 -31.01 -4.60
CA LEU A 3 2.05 -30.19 -4.08
C LEU A 3 1.61 -30.66 -2.68
N LEU A 4 1.08 -29.74 -1.86
CA LEU A 4 0.43 -30.18 -0.62
C LEU A 4 -0.88 -30.88 -0.98
N ASP A 5 -1.19 -31.95 -0.26
CA ASP A 5 -2.53 -32.52 -0.27
C ASP A 5 -3.55 -31.58 0.43
N ALA A 6 -4.85 -31.86 0.26
CA ALA A 6 -5.91 -31.03 0.81
C ALA A 6 -5.85 -30.90 2.35
N ALA A 7 -5.53 -31.99 3.07
CA ALA A 7 -5.45 -31.98 4.52
C ALA A 7 -4.26 -31.15 5.02
N GLN A 8 -3.13 -31.17 4.30
CA GLN A 8 -1.97 -30.33 4.57
C GLN A 8 -2.27 -28.85 4.32
N VAL A 9 -2.97 -28.53 3.22
CA VAL A 9 -3.42 -27.16 2.92
C VAL A 9 -4.33 -26.67 4.05
N GLU A 10 -5.32 -27.45 4.43
CA GLU A 10 -6.28 -27.09 5.48
C GLU A 10 -5.59 -26.87 6.83
N LYS A 11 -4.68 -27.76 7.24
CA LYS A 11 -3.89 -27.59 8.48
C LYS A 11 -3.10 -26.28 8.50
N LEU A 12 -2.52 -25.88 7.36
CA LEU A 12 -1.80 -24.61 7.27
C LEU A 12 -2.74 -23.41 7.31
N ILE A 13 -3.91 -23.49 6.67
CA ILE A 13 -4.95 -22.44 6.74
C ILE A 13 -5.42 -22.27 8.19
N GLN A 14 -5.82 -23.34 8.87
CA GLN A 14 -6.21 -23.30 10.29
C GLN A 14 -5.09 -22.74 11.18
N SER A 15 -3.84 -23.09 10.90
CA SER A 15 -2.69 -22.52 11.59
C SER A 15 -2.52 -21.02 11.31
N ALA A 16 -2.79 -20.56 10.09
CA ALA A 16 -2.76 -19.13 9.76
C ALA A 16 -3.84 -18.38 10.54
N ASP A 17 -5.08 -18.90 10.57
CA ASP A 17 -6.19 -18.28 11.30
C ASP A 17 -5.86 -18.15 12.79
N LYS A 18 -5.31 -19.19 13.43
CA LYS A 18 -4.84 -19.14 14.83
C LYS A 18 -3.77 -18.07 15.05
N LYS A 19 -2.82 -17.91 14.11
CA LYS A 19 -1.78 -16.87 14.21
C LYS A 19 -2.38 -15.47 14.10
N ARG A 20 -3.34 -15.28 13.19
CA ARG A 20 -4.06 -14.01 13.00
C ARG A 20 -4.89 -13.65 14.21
N GLU A 21 -5.65 -14.61 14.73
CA GLU A 21 -6.45 -14.44 15.94
C GLU A 21 -5.57 -14.06 17.13
N LYS A 22 -4.45 -14.77 17.36
CA LYS A 22 -3.48 -14.41 18.41
C LYS A 22 -2.96 -12.98 18.26
N TYR A 23 -2.72 -12.53 17.03
CA TYR A 23 -2.23 -11.18 16.77
C TYR A 23 -3.31 -10.13 17.01
N ILE A 24 -4.51 -10.34 16.50
CA ILE A 24 -5.65 -9.46 16.68
C ILE A 24 -6.01 -9.33 18.17
N ASN A 25 -5.77 -10.37 18.96
CA ASN A 25 -6.00 -10.35 20.41
C ASN A 25 -4.81 -9.81 21.22
N SER A 26 -3.73 -9.36 20.57
CA SER A 26 -2.52 -8.88 21.26
C SER A 26 -2.62 -7.40 21.63
N GLU A 27 -1.93 -7.01 22.71
CA GLU A 27 -1.89 -5.62 23.21
C GLU A 27 -1.35 -4.61 22.19
N LYS A 28 -0.49 -5.06 21.27
CA LYS A 28 0.11 -4.23 20.22
C LYS A 28 -0.77 -4.06 18.98
N TYR A 29 -1.91 -4.75 18.89
CA TYR A 29 -2.70 -4.78 17.65
C TYR A 29 -3.24 -3.39 17.28
N VAL A 30 -3.92 -2.72 18.20
CA VAL A 30 -4.50 -1.39 17.97
C VAL A 30 -3.42 -0.39 17.59
N SER A 31 -2.29 -0.40 18.32
CA SER A 31 -1.23 0.56 18.06
C SER A 31 -0.56 0.35 16.71
N GLU A 32 -0.30 -0.90 16.33
CA GLU A 32 0.26 -1.26 15.03
C GLU A 32 -0.71 -0.94 13.87
N MET A 33 -2.02 -1.20 14.01
CA MET A 33 -3.00 -0.87 12.97
C MET A 33 -3.25 0.65 12.83
N CYS A 34 -3.17 1.40 13.94
CA CYS A 34 -3.15 2.87 13.90
C CYS A 34 -1.90 3.39 13.21
N SER A 35 -0.72 2.80 13.47
CA SER A 35 0.52 3.11 12.75
C SER A 35 0.38 2.84 11.25
N VAL A 36 -0.24 1.73 10.83
CA VAL A 36 -0.52 1.45 9.41
C VAL A 36 -1.27 2.59 8.73
N LEU A 37 -2.31 3.15 9.37
CA LEU A 37 -3.05 4.27 8.80
C LEU A 37 -2.19 5.52 8.67
N LEU A 38 -1.42 5.86 9.70
CA LEU A 38 -0.48 7.00 9.67
C LEU A 38 0.57 6.81 8.56
N GLN A 39 1.12 5.60 8.40
CA GLN A 39 2.04 5.26 7.32
C GLN A 39 1.37 5.42 5.95
N ASN A 40 0.14 4.91 5.78
CA ASN A 40 -0.64 5.02 4.55
C ASN A 40 -0.89 6.49 4.14
N TRP A 41 -1.04 7.39 5.12
CA TRP A 41 -1.21 8.82 4.88
C TRP A 41 0.11 9.58 4.70
N ASN A 42 1.26 8.90 4.75
CA ASN A 42 2.58 9.55 4.77
C ASN A 42 2.72 10.53 5.94
N MET A 43 2.28 10.09 7.12
CA MET A 43 2.47 10.83 8.36
C MET A 43 3.53 10.21 9.24
N ILE A 44 3.92 8.95 9.11
CA ILE A 44 5.07 8.37 9.82
C ILE A 44 5.78 7.39 8.90
N GLY A 45 7.02 7.07 9.24
CA GLY A 45 7.82 6.02 8.63
C GLY A 45 7.49 4.62 9.12
N ASN A 46 8.21 3.62 8.59
CA ASN A 46 8.15 2.27 9.13
C ASN A 46 8.72 2.28 10.57
N ASP A 47 7.85 2.30 11.57
CA ASP A 47 8.17 2.08 12.99
C ASP A 47 7.99 0.60 13.38
N ILE A 48 7.25 -0.17 12.57
CA ILE A 48 6.97 -1.60 12.79
C ILE A 48 8.04 -2.51 12.16
N PHE A 49 9.30 -2.10 12.13
CA PHE A 49 10.35 -2.92 11.52
C PHE A 49 10.42 -4.32 12.16
N PHE A 50 10.45 -5.33 11.28
CA PHE A 50 10.56 -6.77 11.53
C PHE A 50 11.65 -7.15 12.53
N LYS A 51 11.44 -6.90 13.83
CA LYS A 51 12.36 -7.41 14.86
C LYS A 51 12.06 -8.84 15.26
N THR A 52 10.87 -9.38 14.99
CA THR A 52 10.56 -10.73 15.50
C THR A 52 9.55 -11.52 14.65
N LYS A 53 10.11 -12.50 13.94
CA LYS A 53 9.52 -13.77 13.48
C LYS A 53 8.63 -13.76 12.24
N PRO A 54 8.70 -14.84 11.42
CA PRO A 54 7.74 -15.12 10.36
C PRO A 54 6.35 -15.46 10.94
N SER A 55 5.53 -14.45 11.13
CA SER A 55 4.12 -14.58 11.50
C SER A 55 3.30 -13.48 10.84
N THR A 56 1.98 -13.46 11.10
CA THR A 56 1.09 -12.37 10.68
C THR A 56 1.69 -11.00 11.07
N SER A 57 1.39 -9.99 10.24
CA SER A 57 1.90 -8.63 10.37
C SER A 57 0.77 -7.62 10.14
N PRO A 58 0.93 -6.37 10.60
CA PRO A 58 -0.07 -5.33 10.35
C PRO A 58 -0.33 -5.10 8.86
N THR A 59 0.70 -5.26 8.01
CA THR A 59 0.56 -5.24 6.54
C THR A 59 -0.40 -6.32 6.03
N ILE A 60 -0.34 -7.54 6.59
CA ILE A 60 -1.22 -8.65 6.21
C ILE A 60 -2.66 -8.39 6.70
N GLU A 61 -2.84 -7.89 7.91
CA GLU A 61 -4.17 -7.51 8.40
C GLU A 61 -4.76 -6.33 7.62
N PHE A 62 -3.93 -5.38 7.16
CA PHE A 62 -4.35 -4.31 6.26
C PHE A 62 -4.98 -4.85 4.97
N MET A 63 -4.47 -5.95 4.40
CA MET A 63 -5.08 -6.61 3.24
C MET A 63 -6.49 -7.13 3.54
N THR A 64 -6.74 -7.62 4.76
CA THR A 64 -8.07 -8.07 5.20
C THR A 64 -9.05 -6.91 5.27
N VAL A 65 -8.61 -5.78 5.82
CA VAL A 65 -9.42 -4.54 5.84
C VAL A 65 -9.68 -4.06 4.42
N TYR A 66 -8.67 -4.10 3.56
CA TYR A 66 -8.78 -3.70 2.16
C TYR A 66 -9.80 -4.54 1.39
N GLN A 67 -9.83 -5.86 1.62
CA GLN A 67 -10.80 -6.76 0.98
C GLN A 67 -12.26 -6.34 1.23
N GLN A 68 -12.55 -5.69 2.38
CA GLN A 68 -13.91 -5.22 2.70
C GLN A 68 -14.40 -4.10 1.78
N ILE A 69 -13.51 -3.41 1.06
CA ILE A 69 -13.93 -2.40 0.08
C ILE A 69 -14.81 -3.00 -1.02
N LEU A 70 -14.58 -4.27 -1.36
CA LEU A 70 -15.33 -5.03 -2.36
C LEU A 70 -16.79 -5.25 -1.93
N ASN A 71 -17.04 -5.23 -0.62
CA ASN A 71 -18.40 -5.34 -0.06
C ASN A 71 -19.10 -3.98 0.00
N VAL A 72 -18.34 -2.92 0.31
CA VAL A 72 -18.91 -1.58 0.49
C VAL A 72 -19.18 -0.87 -0.84
N TYR A 73 -18.32 -1.07 -1.83
CA TYR A 73 -18.38 -0.44 -3.15
C TYR A 73 -18.28 -1.46 -4.29
N PRO A 74 -19.20 -2.43 -4.41
CA PRO A 74 -19.16 -3.40 -5.50
C PRO A 74 -19.23 -2.73 -6.88
N ASP A 75 -19.96 -1.61 -6.98
CA ASP A 75 -20.16 -0.82 -8.20
C ASP A 75 -18.85 -0.24 -8.78
N GLU A 76 -17.78 -0.14 -7.97
CA GLU A 76 -16.44 0.29 -8.42
C GLU A 76 -15.70 -0.80 -9.20
N PHE A 77 -16.18 -2.03 -9.12
CA PHE A 77 -15.56 -3.23 -9.70
C PHE A 77 -16.49 -3.90 -10.71
N GLU A 78 -17.35 -3.11 -11.37
CA GLU A 78 -18.23 -3.57 -12.44
C GLU A 78 -17.42 -4.29 -13.55
N GLY A 79 -17.87 -5.47 -13.97
CA GLY A 79 -17.14 -6.32 -14.93
C GLY A 79 -15.89 -7.01 -14.36
N ARG A 80 -15.79 -7.13 -13.03
CA ARG A 80 -14.78 -7.93 -12.32
C ARG A 80 -15.46 -9.09 -11.57
N ASP A 81 -14.75 -10.21 -11.43
CA ASP A 81 -15.19 -11.29 -10.55
C ASP A 81 -14.80 -10.97 -9.11
N ILE A 82 -15.75 -10.39 -8.36
CA ILE A 82 -15.53 -10.00 -6.96
C ILE A 82 -15.18 -11.20 -6.07
N ASN A 83 -15.78 -12.37 -6.30
CA ASN A 83 -15.52 -13.55 -5.48
C ASN A 83 -14.11 -14.06 -5.72
N LYS A 84 -13.66 -14.09 -6.97
CA LYS A 84 -12.29 -14.45 -7.32
C LYS A 84 -11.28 -13.44 -6.81
N ILE A 85 -11.57 -12.15 -6.85
CA ILE A 85 -10.71 -11.13 -6.23
C ILE A 85 -10.58 -11.40 -4.72
N LYS A 86 -11.69 -11.68 -4.02
CA LYS A 86 -11.67 -12.00 -2.59
C LYS A 86 -10.80 -13.23 -2.33
N GLU A 87 -10.99 -14.29 -3.11
CA GLU A 87 -10.19 -15.52 -3.05
C GLU A 87 -8.70 -15.24 -3.27
N SER A 88 -8.34 -14.49 -4.32
CA SER A 88 -6.97 -14.08 -4.63
C SER A 88 -6.31 -13.34 -3.46
N ILE A 89 -7.01 -12.37 -2.85
CA ILE A 89 -6.52 -11.65 -1.65
C ILE A 89 -6.38 -12.61 -0.46
N GLN A 90 -7.34 -13.52 -0.26
CA GLN A 90 -7.31 -14.49 0.85
C GLN A 90 -6.14 -15.47 0.73
N LYS A 91 -5.92 -16.03 -0.46
CA LYS A 91 -4.75 -16.88 -0.77
C LYS A 91 -3.45 -16.12 -0.58
N SER A 92 -3.44 -14.83 -0.93
CA SER A 92 -2.28 -13.95 -0.70
C SER A 92 -1.97 -13.77 0.79
N ILE A 93 -3.00 -13.57 1.63
CA ILE A 93 -2.88 -13.50 3.09
C ILE A 93 -2.32 -14.80 3.64
N TYR A 94 -2.93 -15.94 3.32
CA TYR A 94 -2.52 -17.24 3.83
C TYR A 94 -1.13 -17.65 3.36
N GLY A 95 -0.81 -17.45 2.08
CA GLY A 95 0.53 -17.70 1.54
C GLY A 95 1.59 -16.79 2.19
N SER A 96 1.24 -15.55 2.53
CA SER A 96 2.17 -14.63 3.20
C SER A 96 2.47 -15.03 4.65
N ILE A 97 1.54 -15.72 5.33
CA ILE A 97 1.70 -16.26 6.69
C ILE A 97 2.39 -17.63 6.68
N HIS A 98 2.14 -18.46 5.65
CA HIS A 98 2.78 -19.75 5.45
C HIS A 98 3.18 -19.91 3.98
N THR A 99 4.42 -19.55 3.65
CA THR A 99 4.90 -19.57 2.26
C THR A 99 4.89 -20.94 1.59
N LYS A 100 4.75 -22.03 2.37
CA LYS A 100 4.56 -23.38 1.84
C LYS A 100 3.28 -23.52 1.01
N LEU A 101 2.27 -22.67 1.25
CA LEU A 101 1.02 -22.66 0.50
C LEU A 101 1.20 -22.09 -0.91
N PHE A 102 2.21 -21.26 -1.16
CA PHE A 102 2.40 -20.63 -2.46
C PHE A 102 2.59 -21.63 -3.60
N LYS A 103 3.16 -22.82 -3.34
CA LYS A 103 3.29 -23.84 -4.40
C LYS A 103 1.95 -24.34 -4.94
N ASN A 104 0.93 -24.42 -4.09
CA ASN A 104 -0.44 -24.76 -4.45
C ASN A 104 -1.11 -23.56 -5.12
N TYR A 105 -1.08 -22.39 -4.47
CA TYR A 105 -1.77 -21.20 -4.96
C TYR A 105 -1.21 -20.67 -6.29
N ILE A 106 0.09 -20.80 -6.56
CA ILE A 106 0.69 -20.47 -7.86
C ILE A 106 0.18 -21.42 -8.95
N ASN A 107 -0.05 -22.70 -8.65
CA ASN A 107 -0.61 -23.66 -9.61
C ASN A 107 -2.10 -23.43 -9.88
N GLU A 108 -2.82 -22.86 -8.92
CA GLU A 108 -4.24 -22.51 -9.04
C GLU A 108 -4.46 -21.18 -9.77
N LEU A 109 -3.40 -20.46 -10.15
CA LEU A 109 -3.53 -19.24 -10.95
C LEU A 109 -4.09 -19.56 -12.34
N GLU A 110 -5.17 -18.88 -12.70
CA GLU A 110 -5.81 -19.03 -14.00
C GLU A 110 -5.09 -18.22 -15.06
N ASN A 111 -4.87 -18.85 -16.20
CA ASN A 111 -4.15 -18.25 -17.32
C ASN A 111 -4.94 -17.07 -17.89
N ASN A 112 -4.29 -15.91 -18.04
CA ASN A 112 -4.84 -14.67 -18.59
C ASN A 112 -6.07 -14.12 -17.84
N HIS A 113 -6.28 -14.50 -16.58
CA HIS A 113 -7.41 -14.02 -15.78
C HIS A 113 -7.00 -12.86 -14.85
N LYS A 114 -7.45 -11.64 -15.14
CA LYS A 114 -7.07 -10.41 -14.38
C LYS A 114 -7.38 -10.47 -12.88
N ASP A 115 -8.43 -11.21 -12.48
CA ASP A 115 -8.84 -11.39 -11.08
C ASP A 115 -8.20 -12.60 -10.38
N SER A 116 -7.42 -13.41 -11.12
CA SER A 116 -6.61 -14.50 -10.56
C SER A 116 -5.18 -14.00 -10.34
N PHE A 117 -4.84 -13.73 -9.09
CA PHE A 117 -3.53 -13.17 -8.74
C PHE A 117 -3.12 -13.52 -7.32
N LEU A 118 -1.83 -13.32 -7.02
CA LEU A 118 -1.33 -13.23 -5.65
C LEU A 118 -0.64 -11.89 -5.44
N VAL A 119 -0.87 -11.24 -4.29
CA VAL A 119 -0.24 -9.97 -3.91
C VAL A 119 0.49 -10.14 -2.59
N VAL A 120 1.83 -10.08 -2.63
CA VAL A 120 2.67 -10.52 -1.51
C VAL A 120 3.59 -9.38 -1.06
N PRO A 121 3.52 -8.95 0.22
CA PRO A 121 4.49 -8.00 0.75
C PRO A 121 5.85 -8.67 0.88
N VAL A 122 6.91 -8.09 0.31
CA VAL A 122 8.26 -8.66 0.29
C VAL A 122 9.24 -7.68 0.89
N SER A 123 9.98 -8.12 1.91
CA SER A 123 11.00 -7.31 2.57
C SER A 123 12.36 -7.60 1.96
N MET A 124 13.06 -6.54 1.59
CA MET A 124 14.43 -6.58 1.09
C MET A 124 15.37 -6.04 2.14
N PHE A 125 16.54 -6.65 2.30
CA PHE A 125 17.60 -6.13 3.13
C PHE A 125 18.78 -5.69 2.27
N TYR A 126 19.42 -4.61 2.67
CA TYR A 126 20.64 -4.14 2.04
C TYR A 126 21.67 -3.67 3.05
N LYS A 127 22.95 -3.80 2.69
CA LYS A 127 24.06 -3.34 3.52
C LYS A 127 24.27 -1.85 3.26
N GLU A 128 24.22 -1.04 4.31
CA GLU A 128 24.62 0.35 4.26
C GLU A 128 26.15 0.45 4.33
N LYS A 129 26.77 1.35 3.55
CA LYS A 129 28.23 1.43 3.38
C LYS A 129 29.01 1.61 4.70
N TRP A 130 28.38 2.13 5.75
CA TRP A 130 29.06 2.62 6.96
C TRP A 130 28.73 1.85 8.25
N TYR A 131 27.82 0.87 8.21
CA TYR A 131 27.47 0.07 9.39
C TYR A 131 27.66 -1.44 9.13
N SER A 132 28.21 -2.15 10.11
CA SER A 132 28.43 -3.60 10.03
C SER A 132 27.15 -4.42 10.24
N TRP A 133 26.01 -3.78 10.54
CA TRP A 133 24.72 -4.39 10.83
C TRP A 133 23.66 -3.90 9.84
N PHE A 134 22.79 -4.79 9.34
CA PHE A 134 21.69 -4.46 8.42
C PHE A 134 20.62 -3.63 9.16
N LYS A 135 20.74 -2.30 9.16
CA LYS A 135 19.73 -1.43 9.79
C LYS A 135 18.55 -1.09 8.86
N ASN A 136 18.72 -1.13 7.55
CA ASN A 136 17.71 -0.63 6.61
C ASN A 136 17.13 -1.75 5.74
N GLY A 137 15.84 -2.00 5.89
CA GLY A 137 15.06 -2.82 4.97
C GLY A 137 14.21 -1.96 4.04
N HIS A 138 13.89 -2.49 2.87
CA HIS A 138 12.96 -1.88 1.92
C HIS A 138 11.82 -2.86 1.65
N GLY A 139 10.59 -2.43 1.91
CA GLY A 139 9.39 -3.19 1.58
C GLY A 139 8.96 -2.92 0.15
N VAL A 140 8.82 -3.96 -0.66
CA VAL A 140 8.18 -3.93 -1.98
C VAL A 140 6.96 -4.83 -1.96
N THR A 141 6.11 -4.76 -2.98
CA THR A 141 4.98 -5.68 -3.13
C THR A 141 5.07 -6.41 -4.44
N PHE A 142 4.94 -7.73 -4.41
CA PHE A 142 4.95 -8.58 -5.59
C PHE A 142 3.51 -8.87 -5.98
N ILE A 143 3.21 -8.72 -7.27
CA ILE A 143 1.96 -9.17 -7.87
C ILE A 143 2.30 -10.32 -8.81
N ILE A 144 1.74 -11.49 -8.56
CA ILE A 144 2.02 -12.72 -9.31
C ILE A 144 0.78 -13.08 -10.09
N LYS A 145 0.94 -13.33 -11.39
CA LYS A 145 -0.12 -13.73 -12.32
C LYS A 145 0.37 -14.83 -13.25
N LYS A 146 -0.57 -15.50 -13.90
CA LYS A 146 -0.28 -16.42 -14.99
C LYS A 146 -0.80 -15.81 -16.30
N GLU A 147 0.08 -15.58 -17.25
CA GLU A 147 -0.24 -15.00 -18.56
C GLU A 147 0.47 -15.82 -19.63
N GLN A 148 -0.25 -16.23 -20.68
CA GLN A 148 0.27 -17.08 -21.76
C GLN A 148 1.02 -18.32 -21.24
N ASP A 149 0.47 -18.95 -20.21
CA ASP A 149 1.02 -20.10 -19.48
C ASP A 149 2.36 -19.87 -18.78
N ARG A 150 2.78 -18.61 -18.68
CA ARG A 150 3.98 -18.18 -17.96
C ARG A 150 3.61 -17.50 -16.66
N LEU A 151 4.47 -17.67 -15.66
CA LEU A 151 4.38 -16.92 -14.41
C LEU A 151 5.02 -15.56 -14.58
N ASN A 152 4.25 -14.51 -14.31
CA ASN A 152 4.71 -13.12 -14.37
C ASN A 152 4.69 -12.53 -12.96
N VAL A 153 5.76 -11.84 -12.60
CA VAL A 153 5.90 -11.15 -11.31
C VAL A 153 6.10 -9.67 -11.57
N GLU A 154 5.13 -8.86 -11.20
CA GLU A 154 5.23 -7.41 -11.19
C GLU A 154 5.69 -6.95 -9.79
N VAL A 155 6.84 -6.29 -9.72
CA VAL A 155 7.36 -5.71 -8.48
C VAL A 155 6.96 -4.25 -8.42
N TYR A 156 6.10 -3.92 -7.46
CA TYR A 156 5.67 -2.56 -7.19
C TYR A 156 6.58 -1.90 -6.16
N ASP A 157 7.29 -0.86 -6.58
CA ASP A 157 8.24 -0.10 -5.79
C ASP A 157 8.15 1.40 -6.06
N LYS A 158 7.42 2.12 -5.20
CA LYS A 158 7.26 3.58 -5.28
C LYS A 158 8.49 4.37 -4.85
N ALA A 159 9.48 3.71 -4.24
CA ALA A 159 10.75 4.34 -3.92
C ALA A 159 11.77 4.13 -5.05
N GLN A 160 11.50 3.25 -6.03
CA GLN A 160 12.43 2.84 -7.08
C GLN A 160 13.85 2.63 -6.54
N ILE A 161 14.01 1.78 -5.53
CA ILE A 161 15.27 1.65 -4.79
C ILE A 161 16.43 1.23 -5.72
N ARG A 162 16.14 0.44 -6.77
CA ARG A 162 17.12 0.03 -7.79
C ARG A 162 17.55 1.18 -8.71
N MET A 163 16.77 2.27 -8.78
CA MET A 163 17.15 3.49 -9.47
C MET A 163 18.13 4.31 -8.63
N HIS A 164 17.84 4.53 -7.35
CA HIS A 164 18.66 5.38 -6.49
C HIS A 164 19.93 4.69 -5.98
N TYR A 165 19.89 3.37 -5.80
CA TYR A 165 20.99 2.60 -5.25
C TYR A 165 21.15 1.31 -6.07
N PRO A 166 21.63 1.37 -7.32
CA PRO A 166 21.74 0.19 -8.18
C PRO A 166 22.82 -0.77 -7.65
N ASP A 167 22.57 -2.07 -7.74
CA ASP A 167 23.63 -3.07 -7.58
C ASP A 167 24.35 -3.36 -8.91
N LYS A 168 25.46 -4.13 -8.84
CA LYS A 168 26.24 -4.52 -10.03
C LYS A 168 25.40 -5.16 -11.14
N ARG A 169 24.32 -5.87 -10.80
CA ARG A 169 23.47 -6.53 -11.77
C ARG A 169 22.49 -5.56 -12.40
N ALA A 170 21.90 -4.66 -11.63
CA ALA A 170 21.05 -3.58 -12.13
C ALA A 170 21.81 -2.69 -13.10
N LEU A 171 23.08 -2.38 -12.79
CA LEU A 171 23.99 -1.68 -13.71
C LEU A 171 24.23 -2.48 -15.00
N LYS A 172 24.60 -3.76 -14.89
CA LYS A 172 24.83 -4.63 -16.07
C LYS A 172 23.59 -4.74 -16.97
N LYS A 173 22.39 -4.83 -16.38
CA LYS A 173 21.11 -4.92 -17.11
C LYS A 173 20.53 -3.55 -17.50
N LYS A 174 21.25 -2.45 -17.21
CA LYS A 174 20.83 -1.07 -17.52
C LYS A 174 19.41 -0.74 -17.03
N ILE A 175 19.07 -1.19 -15.83
CA ILE A 175 17.70 -1.07 -15.30
C ILE A 175 17.32 0.40 -15.10
N GLN A 176 18.27 1.24 -14.70
CA GLN A 176 18.06 2.67 -14.52
C GLN A 176 17.61 3.35 -15.81
N GLU A 177 18.15 2.95 -16.96
CA GLU A 177 17.77 3.48 -18.29
C GLU A 177 16.32 3.10 -18.67
N LYS A 178 15.79 2.02 -18.10
CA LYS A 178 14.42 1.54 -18.35
C LYS A 178 13.38 2.22 -17.46
N LEU A 179 13.78 2.73 -16.30
CA LEU A 179 12.87 3.37 -15.35
C LEU A 179 12.69 4.84 -15.72
N TRP A 180 11.48 5.35 -15.54
CA TRP A 180 11.16 6.74 -15.80
C TRP A 180 10.86 7.45 -14.47
N PHE A 181 11.42 8.65 -14.32
CA PHE A 181 11.18 9.55 -13.21
C PHE A 181 11.13 10.98 -13.74
N ASP A 182 10.01 11.64 -13.50
CA ASP A 182 9.86 13.07 -13.73
C ASP A 182 10.01 13.83 -12.41
N GLN A 183 11.06 14.65 -12.36
CA GLN A 183 11.34 15.48 -11.20
C GLN A 183 10.34 16.61 -11.04
N GLU A 184 9.72 17.10 -12.12
CA GLU A 184 8.76 18.20 -12.06
C GLU A 184 7.47 17.70 -11.40
N THR A 185 6.81 16.71 -12.00
CA THR A 185 5.54 16.20 -11.47
C THR A 185 5.69 15.20 -10.31
N LEU A 186 6.94 14.82 -9.98
CA LEU A 186 7.26 13.79 -8.98
C LEU A 186 6.60 12.45 -9.30
N LYS A 187 6.53 12.11 -10.59
CA LYS A 187 5.92 10.87 -11.09
C LYS A 187 7.02 9.89 -11.50
N ILE A 188 6.75 8.61 -11.28
CA ILE A 188 7.67 7.50 -11.58
C ILE A 188 6.92 6.36 -12.24
N THR A 189 7.65 5.44 -12.89
CA THR A 189 7.14 4.11 -13.26
C THR A 189 7.44 3.09 -12.14
N PRO A 190 6.49 2.80 -11.22
CA PRO A 190 6.81 2.05 -10.01
C PRO A 190 6.86 0.54 -10.24
N ILE A 191 6.51 0.04 -11.43
CA ILE A 191 6.36 -1.39 -11.70
C ILE A 191 7.49 -1.87 -12.60
N TYR A 192 8.22 -2.87 -12.09
CA TYR A 192 9.19 -3.62 -12.85
C TYR A 192 8.74 -5.08 -12.97
N VAL A 193 8.63 -5.57 -14.21
CA VAL A 193 8.07 -6.88 -14.55
C VAL A 193 9.17 -7.89 -14.77
N TYR A 194 8.93 -9.09 -14.25
CA TYR A 194 9.70 -10.31 -14.48
C TYR A 194 8.76 -11.32 -15.16
N GLU A 195 9.00 -11.58 -16.44
CA GLU A 195 8.16 -12.44 -17.28
C GLU A 195 8.82 -13.81 -17.47
N GLY A 196 8.03 -14.89 -17.42
CA GLY A 196 8.55 -16.25 -17.56
C GLY A 196 9.37 -16.67 -16.33
N VAL A 197 8.83 -16.46 -15.13
CA VAL A 197 9.53 -16.80 -13.88
C VAL A 197 9.44 -18.29 -13.59
N GLU A 198 10.57 -18.95 -13.36
CA GLU A 198 10.59 -20.35 -12.93
C GLU A 198 9.92 -20.51 -11.56
N LYS A 199 8.94 -21.42 -11.48
CA LYS A 199 8.13 -21.65 -10.28
C LYS A 199 8.99 -21.90 -9.02
N LYS A 200 9.98 -22.79 -9.12
CA LYS A 200 10.86 -23.14 -7.98
C LYS A 200 11.67 -21.94 -7.49
N GLY A 201 12.13 -21.10 -8.41
CA GLY A 201 12.83 -19.86 -8.08
C GLY A 201 11.92 -18.87 -7.37
N LEU A 202 10.68 -18.72 -7.84
CA LEU A 202 9.67 -17.86 -7.22
C LEU A 202 9.31 -18.31 -5.79
N GLU A 203 9.10 -19.60 -5.56
CA GLU A 203 8.80 -20.13 -4.21
C GLU A 203 9.92 -19.79 -3.20
N GLU A 204 11.18 -19.94 -3.61
CA GLU A 204 12.33 -19.59 -2.79
C GLU A 204 12.38 -18.08 -2.50
N VAL A 205 12.17 -17.27 -3.54
CA VAL A 205 12.12 -15.80 -3.46
C VAL A 205 11.06 -15.32 -2.48
N LEU A 206 9.84 -15.88 -2.55
CA LEU A 206 8.74 -15.52 -1.64
C LEU A 206 9.04 -15.96 -0.21
N ARG A 207 9.60 -17.16 -0.02
CA ARG A 207 10.01 -17.66 1.30
C ARG A 207 11.03 -16.73 1.96
N ILE A 208 12.09 -16.37 1.24
CA ILE A 208 13.13 -15.47 1.75
C ILE A 208 12.56 -14.07 1.99
N GLY A 209 11.77 -13.55 1.05
CA GLY A 209 11.16 -12.22 1.14
C GLY A 209 10.13 -12.04 2.25
N ARG A 210 9.49 -13.13 2.68
CA ARG A 210 8.66 -13.19 3.89
C ARG A 210 9.43 -13.56 5.16
N GLN A 211 10.77 -13.68 5.07
CA GLN A 211 11.64 -14.04 6.18
C GLN A 211 11.33 -15.42 6.79
N HIS A 212 10.76 -16.34 6.01
CA HIS A 212 10.61 -17.75 6.35
C HIS A 212 11.93 -18.51 6.15
N LEU A 213 12.98 -18.01 6.81
CA LEU A 213 14.36 -18.47 6.65
C LEU A 213 14.56 -19.88 7.26
N THR A 214 15.32 -20.71 6.55
CA THR A 214 15.84 -21.98 7.07
C THR A 214 16.86 -21.73 8.19
N PHE A 215 17.20 -22.76 8.96
CA PHE A 215 18.20 -22.62 10.04
C PHE A 215 19.57 -22.12 9.52
N LYS A 216 20.02 -22.66 8.39
CA LYS A 216 21.26 -22.23 7.72
C LYS A 216 21.22 -20.76 7.32
N GLU A 217 20.10 -20.31 6.78
CA GLU A 217 19.88 -18.89 6.46
C GLU A 217 19.68 -18.05 7.72
N LYS A 218 19.22 -18.58 8.86
CA LYS A 218 19.18 -17.75 10.08
C LYS A 218 20.57 -17.50 10.65
N ILE A 219 21.43 -18.52 10.65
CA ILE A 219 22.82 -18.43 11.13
C ILE A 219 23.64 -17.53 10.23
N ASN A 220 23.41 -17.64 8.92
CA ASN A 220 24.08 -16.80 7.96
C ASN A 220 23.05 -16.31 6.94
N PRO A 221 22.28 -15.25 7.30
CA PRO A 221 21.22 -14.64 6.48
C PRO A 221 21.56 -14.63 5.02
N PHE A 222 22.83 -14.36 4.70
CA PHE A 222 23.31 -14.19 3.35
C PHE A 222 24.81 -14.55 3.23
N ALA A 223 25.22 -15.78 3.61
CA ALA A 223 26.61 -16.27 3.53
C ALA A 223 27.28 -16.04 2.17
N THR A 224 26.47 -16.13 1.12
CA THR A 224 26.87 -15.97 -0.29
C THR A 224 26.41 -14.64 -0.88
N ALA A 225 25.71 -13.80 -0.11
CA ALA A 225 25.13 -12.53 -0.56
C ALA A 225 25.67 -11.34 0.23
N LYS A 226 26.96 -11.06 0.02
CA LYS A 226 27.54 -9.70 0.10
C LYS A 226 26.88 -8.70 -0.89
N ARG A 227 25.62 -8.90 -1.30
CA ARG A 227 24.92 -8.14 -2.36
C ARG A 227 23.55 -7.67 -1.87
N THR A 228 23.45 -6.36 -1.69
CA THR A 228 22.25 -5.51 -1.75
C THR A 228 21.23 -6.08 -2.76
N TYR A 229 19.93 -6.14 -2.41
CA TYR A 229 18.83 -6.65 -3.26
C TYR A 229 18.83 -8.14 -3.62
N HIS A 230 19.30 -9.00 -2.73
CA HIS A 230 19.38 -10.44 -2.96
C HIS A 230 18.11 -11.07 -3.59
N ILE A 231 16.92 -10.70 -3.11
CA ILE A 231 15.66 -11.27 -3.58
C ILE A 231 15.37 -10.89 -5.04
N LEU A 232 15.55 -9.62 -5.43
CA LEU A 232 15.37 -9.21 -6.82
C LEU A 232 16.44 -9.78 -7.74
N ASN A 233 17.64 -10.04 -7.21
CA ASN A 233 18.69 -10.73 -7.95
C ASN A 233 18.38 -12.22 -8.17
N LYS A 234 17.79 -12.90 -7.17
CA LYS A 234 17.30 -14.27 -7.32
C LYS A 234 16.14 -14.32 -8.33
N LEU A 235 15.18 -13.41 -8.23
CA LEU A 235 14.08 -13.32 -9.20
C LEU A 235 14.64 -13.12 -10.62
N SER A 236 15.58 -12.20 -10.78
CA SER A 236 16.29 -11.91 -12.04
C SER A 236 17.07 -13.10 -12.64
N ASN A 237 17.43 -14.11 -11.83
CA ASN A 237 18.11 -15.32 -12.31
C ASN A 237 17.16 -16.35 -12.89
N CYS A 238 15.93 -16.38 -12.39
CA CYS A 238 14.95 -17.39 -12.76
C CYS A 238 13.83 -16.75 -13.60
N THR A 239 14.16 -15.75 -14.42
CA THR A 239 13.22 -14.99 -15.25
C THR A 239 13.76 -14.91 -16.67
N GLU A 240 12.90 -15.11 -17.66
CA GLU A 240 13.26 -15.02 -19.08
C GLU A 240 13.46 -13.56 -19.52
N LYS A 241 12.52 -12.66 -19.15
CA LYS A 241 12.51 -11.26 -19.62
C LYS A 241 12.19 -10.27 -18.51
N GLU A 242 12.81 -9.09 -18.57
CA GLU A 242 12.60 -8.02 -17.59
C GLU A 242 12.43 -6.64 -18.23
N TYR A 243 11.43 -5.88 -17.79
CA TYR A 243 11.13 -4.55 -18.29
C TYR A 243 10.31 -3.70 -17.30
N SER A 244 10.29 -2.40 -17.50
CA SER A 244 9.41 -1.47 -16.79
C SER A 244 8.07 -1.34 -17.52
N THR A 245 6.99 -1.12 -16.79
CA THR A 245 5.71 -0.78 -17.43
C THR A 245 5.60 0.73 -17.65
N ALA A 246 4.64 1.12 -18.51
CA ALA A 246 4.21 2.50 -18.64
C ALA A 246 3.22 2.94 -17.54
N HIS A 247 3.03 2.15 -16.47
CA HIS A 247 2.21 2.58 -15.35
C HIS A 247 2.92 3.68 -14.56
N ILE A 248 2.21 4.75 -14.18
CA ILE A 248 2.78 5.83 -13.38
C ILE A 248 2.13 5.99 -12.01
N ALA A 249 2.94 6.38 -11.04
CA ALA A 249 2.50 6.78 -9.71
C ALA A 249 3.30 7.96 -9.19
N THR A 250 2.76 8.65 -8.18
CA THR A 250 3.54 9.65 -7.44
C THR A 250 4.61 8.95 -6.61
N THR A 251 5.85 9.42 -6.69
CA THR A 251 6.99 8.87 -5.94
C THR A 251 6.79 8.97 -4.43
N GLN A 252 7.31 7.97 -3.73
CA GLN A 252 7.44 7.99 -2.29
C GLN A 252 8.77 8.65 -1.92
N TYR A 253 8.71 9.92 -1.54
CA TYR A 253 9.86 10.68 -1.03
C TYR A 253 9.85 10.63 0.50
N VAL A 254 10.95 10.12 1.09
CA VAL A 254 11.52 10.52 2.39
C VAL A 254 10.66 10.30 3.64
N GLN A 255 10.07 9.11 3.79
CA GLN A 255 9.54 8.71 5.12
C GLN A 255 9.84 7.27 5.50
N GLY A 256 10.36 6.44 4.60
CA GLY A 256 10.69 5.06 4.97
C GLY A 256 9.47 4.21 5.34
N ASN A 257 8.25 4.59 4.92
CA ASN A 257 6.97 3.85 5.06
C ASN A 257 6.64 2.97 3.85
N CYS A 258 7.65 2.37 3.22
CA CYS A 258 7.54 1.74 1.90
C CYS A 258 6.67 0.49 1.87
N GLU A 259 6.55 -0.24 2.98
CA GLU A 259 5.77 -1.47 3.01
C GLU A 259 4.28 -1.20 2.81
N ILE A 260 3.68 -0.34 3.65
CA ILE A 260 2.25 -0.01 3.56
C ILE A 260 1.94 0.78 2.29
N ASN A 261 2.81 1.71 1.88
CA ASN A 261 2.60 2.49 0.67
C ASN A 261 2.63 1.63 -0.60
N ASN A 262 3.58 0.69 -0.71
CA ASN A 262 3.65 -0.21 -1.85
C ASN A 262 2.48 -1.20 -1.82
N MET A 263 2.08 -1.70 -0.65
CA MET A 263 0.91 -2.59 -0.53
C MET A 263 -0.39 -1.88 -0.95
N ASN A 264 -0.68 -0.71 -0.38
CA ASN A 264 -1.86 0.10 -0.75
C ASN A 264 -1.87 0.44 -2.23
N ALA A 265 -0.72 0.87 -2.79
CA ALA A 265 -0.64 1.22 -4.20
C ALA A 265 -0.80 0.00 -5.13
N SER A 266 -0.26 -1.16 -4.75
CA SER A 266 -0.40 -2.41 -5.50
C SER A 266 -1.84 -2.89 -5.54
N LEU A 267 -2.53 -2.86 -4.39
CA LEU A 267 -3.95 -3.21 -4.30
C LEU A 267 -4.82 -2.21 -5.08
N LYS A 268 -4.47 -0.92 -5.08
CA LYS A 268 -5.13 0.05 -5.96
C LYS A 268 -4.92 -0.29 -7.43
N TYR A 269 -3.67 -0.54 -7.81
CA TYR A 269 -3.29 -0.85 -9.18
C TYR A 269 -3.98 -2.10 -9.74
N ILE A 270 -4.04 -3.18 -8.96
CA ILE A 270 -4.60 -4.45 -9.44
C ILE A 270 -6.14 -4.44 -9.53
N LEU A 271 -6.80 -3.66 -8.67
CA LEU A 271 -8.25 -3.59 -8.62
C LEU A 271 -8.83 -2.44 -9.45
N GLY A 272 -8.10 -1.34 -9.60
CA GLY A 272 -8.56 -0.19 -10.36
C GLY A 272 -8.53 -0.40 -11.87
N THR A 273 -9.08 0.57 -12.59
CA THR A 273 -9.07 0.62 -14.05
C THR A 273 -7.88 1.43 -14.55
N ARG A 274 -7.38 1.12 -15.75
CA ARG A 274 -6.30 1.88 -16.39
C ARG A 274 -6.90 3.04 -17.18
N LYS A 275 -6.41 4.25 -16.93
CA LYS A 275 -6.67 5.44 -17.74
C LYS A 275 -5.37 5.93 -18.36
N GLU A 276 -5.38 6.18 -19.67
CA GLU A 276 -4.25 6.79 -20.36
C GLU A 276 -4.07 8.25 -19.94
N VAL A 277 -2.81 8.67 -19.80
CA VAL A 277 -2.42 10.03 -19.48
C VAL A 277 -1.12 10.36 -20.22
N THR A 278 -1.00 11.58 -20.71
CA THR A 278 0.21 12.05 -21.42
C THR A 278 1.00 12.97 -20.50
N ILE A 279 2.31 12.72 -20.38
CA ILE A 279 3.26 13.58 -19.66
C ILE A 279 4.49 13.76 -20.55
N HIS A 280 4.88 15.01 -20.84
CA HIS A 280 6.03 15.33 -21.70
C HIS A 280 6.03 14.52 -23.00
N ASP A 281 4.89 14.54 -23.71
CA ASP A 281 4.64 13.82 -24.97
C ASP A 281 4.81 12.29 -24.94
N ARG A 282 4.82 11.70 -23.74
CA ARG A 282 4.82 10.24 -23.54
C ARG A 282 3.51 9.78 -22.93
N ASN A 283 2.98 8.68 -23.45
CA ASN A 283 1.76 8.07 -22.95
C ASN A 283 2.07 7.08 -21.82
N PHE A 284 1.28 7.20 -20.76
CA PHE A 284 1.38 6.40 -19.55
C PHE A 284 -0.01 5.93 -19.11
N TRP A 285 -0.02 4.95 -18.20
CA TRP A 285 -1.23 4.45 -17.56
C TRP A 285 -1.30 4.88 -16.11
N GLN A 286 -2.43 5.44 -15.69
CA GLN A 286 -2.73 5.73 -14.30
C GLN A 286 -3.96 4.96 -13.82
N THR A 287 -3.92 4.48 -12.59
CA THR A 287 -5.04 3.79 -11.96
C THR A 287 -6.15 4.78 -11.61
N LYS A 288 -7.40 4.44 -11.97
CA LYS A 288 -8.60 5.18 -11.59
C LYS A 288 -9.73 4.29 -11.09
N TYR A 289 -10.60 4.91 -10.31
CA TYR A 289 -11.85 4.40 -9.78
C TYR A 289 -13.00 5.27 -10.29
N LYS A 290 -14.21 4.71 -10.37
CA LYS A 290 -15.41 5.35 -10.93
C LYS A 290 -15.83 6.54 -10.07
N THR A 291 -15.96 6.33 -8.76
CA THR A 291 -16.39 7.37 -7.81
C THR A 291 -15.42 7.60 -6.66
N LEU A 292 -14.48 6.67 -6.41
CA LEU A 292 -13.52 6.79 -5.31
C LEU A 292 -12.30 7.66 -5.68
N SER A 293 -12.36 8.94 -5.34
CA SER A 293 -11.16 9.81 -5.33
C SER A 293 -10.13 9.28 -4.31
N THR A 294 -8.86 9.69 -4.40
CA THR A 294 -7.83 9.24 -3.43
C THR A 294 -8.18 9.60 -1.98
N GLU A 295 -8.79 10.77 -1.75
CA GLU A 295 -9.25 11.17 -0.42
C GLU A 295 -10.46 10.36 0.04
N LYS A 296 -11.46 10.17 -0.84
CA LYS A 296 -12.63 9.34 -0.52
C LYS A 296 -12.20 7.90 -0.21
N PHE A 297 -11.29 7.36 -1.01
CA PHE A 297 -10.70 6.04 -0.79
C PHE A 297 -10.05 5.94 0.59
N ASN A 298 -9.22 6.92 0.95
CA ASN A 298 -8.58 6.94 2.27
C ASN A 298 -9.63 7.03 3.38
N TYR A 299 -10.67 7.86 3.23
CA TYR A 299 -11.75 7.96 4.21
C TYR A 299 -12.51 6.62 4.38
N VAL A 300 -12.80 5.92 3.27
CA VAL A 300 -13.41 4.58 3.30
C VAL A 300 -12.53 3.60 4.06
N MET A 301 -11.23 3.58 3.80
CA MET A 301 -10.28 2.72 4.52
C MET A 301 -10.25 3.02 6.02
N ASN A 302 -10.41 4.27 6.43
CA ASN A 302 -10.44 4.67 7.83
C ASN A 302 -11.70 4.13 8.51
N GLU A 303 -12.86 4.29 7.88
CA GLU A 303 -14.12 3.76 8.41
C GLU A 303 -14.13 2.24 8.51
N LEU A 304 -13.54 1.55 7.51
CA LEU A 304 -13.34 0.10 7.55
C LEU A 304 -12.37 -0.32 8.66
N MET A 305 -11.28 0.43 8.87
CA MET A 305 -10.32 0.14 9.95
C MET A 305 -10.96 0.34 11.33
N ILE A 306 -11.68 1.45 11.53
CA ILE A 306 -12.40 1.73 12.77
C ILE A 306 -13.38 0.58 13.06
N MET A 307 -14.21 0.21 12.09
CA MET A 307 -15.14 -0.91 12.22
C MET A 307 -14.41 -2.22 12.54
N HIS A 308 -13.28 -2.48 11.88
CA HIS A 308 -12.50 -3.70 12.11
C HIS A 308 -11.94 -3.78 13.54
N LEU A 309 -11.45 -2.65 14.08
CA LEU A 309 -10.97 -2.55 15.46
C LEU A 309 -12.13 -2.66 16.46
N GLU A 310 -13.25 -1.97 16.21
CA GLU A 310 -14.49 -2.06 17.01
C GLU A 310 -14.95 -3.54 17.12
N LYS A 311 -15.07 -4.24 15.99
CA LYS A 311 -15.46 -5.67 15.94
C LYS A 311 -14.46 -6.62 16.59
N SER A 312 -13.21 -6.19 16.76
CA SER A 312 -12.19 -6.99 17.43
C SER A 312 -12.26 -6.84 18.96
N GLY A 313 -13.19 -6.02 19.49
CA GLY A 313 -13.41 -5.80 20.92
C GLY A 313 -12.64 -4.60 21.48
N TYR A 314 -12.13 -3.71 20.63
CA TYR A 314 -11.40 -2.53 21.04
C TYR A 314 -12.32 -1.30 21.16
N GLY A 315 -11.99 -0.41 22.10
CA GLY A 315 -12.76 0.77 22.44
C GLY A 315 -13.16 1.63 21.23
N LYS A 316 -14.47 1.71 21.01
CA LYS A 316 -15.10 2.40 19.87
C LYS A 316 -14.75 3.88 19.81
N GLU A 317 -14.83 4.56 20.93
CA GLU A 317 -14.69 6.01 21.00
C GLU A 317 -13.22 6.43 20.91
N GLU A 318 -12.34 5.77 21.66
CA GLU A 318 -10.92 6.08 21.73
C GLU A 318 -10.23 5.90 20.36
N VAL A 319 -10.49 4.77 19.70
CA VAL A 319 -9.97 4.47 18.37
C VAL A 319 -10.50 5.45 17.33
N ARG A 320 -11.82 5.70 17.32
CA ARG A 320 -12.45 6.62 16.37
C ARG A 320 -11.95 8.04 16.54
N ASN A 321 -11.80 8.52 17.77
CA ASN A 321 -11.30 9.85 18.08
C ASN A 321 -9.85 10.02 17.59
N PHE A 322 -8.99 9.04 17.86
CA PHE A 322 -7.60 9.07 17.37
C PHE A 322 -7.54 9.09 15.84
N ILE A 323 -8.17 8.13 15.17
CA ILE A 323 -8.13 8.00 13.70
C ILE A 323 -8.71 9.25 13.03
N SER A 324 -9.83 9.78 13.55
CA SER A 324 -10.47 10.97 12.99
C SER A 324 -9.61 12.22 13.19
N LYS A 325 -9.01 12.42 14.37
CA LYS A 325 -8.09 13.54 14.65
C LYS A 325 -6.87 13.48 13.75
N ALA A 326 -6.24 12.31 13.63
CA ALA A 326 -5.06 12.14 12.79
C ALA A 326 -5.38 12.35 11.30
N TYR A 327 -6.53 11.85 10.83
CA TYR A 327 -6.96 12.04 9.44
C TYR A 327 -7.30 13.50 9.12
N ASN A 328 -7.96 14.22 10.03
CA ASN A 328 -8.21 15.65 9.85
C ASN A 328 -6.89 16.43 9.74
N HIS A 329 -5.92 16.13 10.61
CA HIS A 329 -4.59 16.73 10.53
C HIS A 329 -3.90 16.43 9.19
N TYR A 330 -4.02 15.19 8.69
CA TYR A 330 -3.53 14.83 7.35
C TYR A 330 -4.16 15.69 6.25
N LEU A 331 -5.49 15.87 6.29
CA LEU A 331 -6.21 16.67 5.31
C LEU A 331 -5.81 18.15 5.36
N ASP A 332 -5.65 18.73 6.55
CA ASP A 332 -5.21 20.11 6.73
C ASP A 332 -3.82 20.33 6.14
N ARG A 333 -2.88 19.44 6.44
CA ARG A 333 -1.51 19.51 5.91
C ARG A 333 -1.47 19.28 4.40
N LYS A 334 -2.34 18.42 3.88
CA LYS A 334 -2.47 18.21 2.44
C LYS A 334 -2.95 19.50 1.76
N LYS A 335 -3.97 20.16 2.32
CA LYS A 335 -4.51 21.43 1.82
C LYS A 335 -3.45 22.54 1.84
N GLU A 336 -2.72 22.69 2.93
CA GLU A 336 -1.60 23.64 3.01
C GLU A 336 -0.55 23.38 1.92
N ARG A 337 -0.14 22.11 1.76
CA ARG A 337 0.82 21.75 0.71
C ARG A 337 0.30 22.04 -0.69
N GLU A 338 -0.99 21.84 -0.95
CA GLU A 338 -1.58 22.08 -2.27
C GLU A 338 -1.50 23.55 -2.68
N GLN A 339 -1.50 24.48 -1.71
CA GLN A 339 -1.38 25.92 -1.91
C GLN A 339 0.06 26.39 -2.17
N LEU A 340 1.07 25.55 -1.93
CA LEU A 340 2.47 25.91 -2.14
C LEU A 340 2.89 25.81 -3.61
N PRO A 341 3.89 26.58 -4.06
CA PRO A 341 4.60 26.33 -5.31
C PRO A 341 5.24 24.92 -5.34
N LEU A 342 5.42 24.36 -6.53
CA LEU A 342 5.88 22.97 -6.72
C LEU A 342 7.21 22.65 -6.02
N GLU A 343 8.18 23.56 -6.11
CA GLU A 343 9.48 23.48 -5.41
C GLU A 343 9.31 23.35 -3.89
N ASN A 344 8.38 24.12 -3.32
CA ASN A 344 8.09 24.11 -1.90
C ASN A 344 7.26 22.89 -1.47
N LYS A 345 6.50 22.26 -2.37
CA LYS A 345 5.80 20.99 -2.06
C LYS A 345 6.77 19.87 -1.68
N LYS A 346 7.95 19.82 -2.31
CA LYS A 346 9.00 18.84 -2.00
C LYS A 346 9.59 19.08 -0.63
N VAL A 347 10.06 20.31 -0.38
CA VAL A 347 10.66 20.73 0.90
C VAL A 347 9.66 20.50 2.04
N TYR A 348 8.41 20.90 1.85
CA TYR A 348 7.34 20.69 2.81
C TYR A 348 7.15 19.20 3.14
N LYS A 349 7.14 18.32 2.13
CA LYS A 349 6.98 16.87 2.33
C LYS A 349 8.14 16.28 3.14
N VAL A 350 9.37 16.70 2.87
CA VAL A 350 10.57 16.26 3.59
C VAL A 350 10.55 16.76 5.04
N PHE A 351 10.38 18.07 5.24
CA PHE A 351 10.35 18.70 6.56
C PHE A 351 9.32 18.05 7.49
N TRP A 352 8.10 17.87 6.99
CA TRP A 352 7.05 17.24 7.80
C TRP A 352 7.29 15.76 7.99
N GLY A 353 7.84 15.04 7.00
CA GLY A 353 8.26 13.65 7.19
C GLY A 353 9.22 13.46 8.35
N ASP A 354 10.27 14.30 8.42
CA ASP A 354 11.25 14.25 9.51
C ASP A 354 10.63 14.63 10.86
N LYS A 355 9.76 15.64 10.88
CA LYS A 355 9.07 16.06 12.11
C LYS A 355 8.14 14.98 12.66
N TYR A 356 7.41 14.29 11.80
CA TYR A 356 6.47 13.27 12.25
C TYR A 356 7.12 11.94 12.61
N ASN A 357 8.23 11.58 11.96
CA ASN A 357 9.01 10.39 12.33
C ASN A 357 9.48 10.44 13.79
N ASN A 358 9.51 11.63 14.41
CA ASN A 358 10.18 11.82 15.69
C ASN A 358 9.31 12.28 16.88
N ALA A 359 8.02 12.69 16.73
CA ALA A 359 7.40 13.39 17.88
C ALA A 359 5.88 13.54 18.03
N ILE A 360 5.01 13.29 17.03
CA ILE A 360 3.66 13.91 17.08
C ILE A 360 2.54 12.96 17.54
N TRP A 361 2.70 11.64 17.40
CA TRP A 361 1.60 10.69 17.62
C TRP A 361 1.80 9.87 18.89
N THR A 362 1.03 10.17 19.94
CA THR A 362 0.80 9.24 21.04
C THR A 362 -0.32 8.28 20.62
N ILE A 363 0.06 7.14 20.07
CA ILE A 363 -0.90 6.11 19.64
C ILE A 363 -1.59 5.55 20.89
N PRO A 364 -2.93 5.53 20.95
CA PRO A 364 -3.64 5.11 22.15
C PRO A 364 -3.37 3.64 22.44
N PHE A 365 -3.08 3.34 23.70
CA PHE A 365 -3.27 2.01 24.23
C PHE A 365 -4.75 1.81 24.53
N VAL A 366 -5.38 0.85 23.87
CA VAL A 366 -6.80 0.55 24.08
C VAL A 366 -6.89 -0.91 24.52
N PRO A 367 -7.16 -1.18 25.81
CA PRO A 367 -7.37 -2.55 26.26
C PRO A 367 -8.63 -3.10 25.60
N ARG A 368 -8.62 -4.41 25.33
CA ARG A 368 -9.78 -5.10 24.77
C ARG A 368 -10.88 -5.15 25.83
N LYS A 369 -12.06 -4.59 25.52
CA LYS A 369 -13.19 -4.51 26.46
C LYS A 369 -13.99 -5.81 26.49
N GLU A 370 -14.07 -6.55 25.37
CA GLU A 370 -14.81 -7.81 25.27
C GLU A 370 -14.13 -8.81 24.31
N VAL A 371 -14.18 -10.11 24.66
CA VAL A 371 -13.93 -11.18 23.70
C VAL A 371 -15.20 -11.32 22.88
N VAL A 372 -15.19 -10.89 21.61
CA VAL A 372 -16.32 -11.09 20.70
C VAL A 372 -16.04 -12.34 19.85
N PRO A 373 -16.77 -13.46 20.06
CA PRO A 373 -16.73 -14.61 19.18
C PRO A 373 -18.02 -14.60 18.35
N GLU A 374 -18.06 -13.84 17.26
CA GLU A 374 -19.03 -14.05 16.19
C GLU A 374 -18.62 -13.22 14.97
N SER A 375 -18.92 -13.75 13.78
CA SER A 375 -18.16 -13.49 12.55
C SER A 375 -17.77 -12.02 12.32
N ARG A 376 -16.49 -11.78 11.99
CA ARG A 376 -15.98 -10.46 11.56
C ARG A 376 -16.52 -10.01 10.20
N HIS A 377 -17.51 -10.71 9.65
CA HIS A 377 -18.16 -10.34 8.40
C HIS A 377 -18.87 -9.00 8.57
N ILE A 378 -18.73 -8.12 7.58
CA ILE A 378 -19.46 -6.88 7.53
C ILE A 378 -20.93 -7.17 7.17
N THR A 379 -21.87 -6.63 7.94
CA THR A 379 -23.31 -6.81 7.73
C THR A 379 -23.83 -5.78 6.71
N GLY A 380 -25.02 -6.05 6.15
CA GLY A 380 -25.66 -5.12 5.23
C GLY A 380 -25.95 -3.73 5.84
N SER A 381 -26.30 -3.68 7.13
CA SER A 381 -26.54 -2.41 7.84
C SER A 381 -25.24 -1.62 8.03
N GLU A 382 -24.13 -2.30 8.33
CA GLU A 382 -22.81 -1.68 8.46
C GLU A 382 -22.30 -1.12 7.13
N ILE A 383 -22.48 -1.86 6.02
CA ILE A 383 -22.17 -1.38 4.67
C ILE A 383 -22.92 -0.07 4.40
N LYS A 384 -24.24 -0.05 4.64
CA LYS A 384 -25.07 1.15 4.44
C LYS A 384 -24.60 2.32 5.32
N ALA A 385 -24.25 2.06 6.57
CA ALA A 385 -23.76 3.08 7.49
C ALA A 385 -22.41 3.68 7.07
N ILE A 386 -21.48 2.84 6.58
CA ILE A 386 -20.18 3.30 6.04
C ILE A 386 -20.40 4.12 4.78
N ARG A 387 -21.18 3.63 3.80
CA ARG A 387 -21.49 4.40 2.56
C ARG A 387 -22.08 5.76 2.91
N SER A 388 -23.07 5.79 3.82
CA SER A 388 -23.71 7.04 4.28
C SER A 388 -22.72 8.03 4.89
N ARG A 389 -21.74 7.57 5.69
CA ARG A 389 -20.69 8.46 6.23
C ARG A 389 -19.76 8.96 5.13
N CYS A 390 -19.39 8.11 4.19
CA CYS A 390 -18.50 8.45 3.07
C CYS A 390 -19.16 9.43 2.08
N ASP A 391 -20.45 9.30 1.81
CA ASP A 391 -21.16 10.22 0.92
C ASP A 391 -21.36 11.59 1.58
N ARG A 392 -21.58 11.63 2.90
CA ARG A 392 -21.57 12.89 3.67
C ARG A 392 -20.21 13.58 3.67
N PHE A 393 -19.11 12.83 3.66
CA PHE A 393 -17.77 13.40 3.54
C PHE A 393 -17.60 14.18 2.22
N ASP A 394 -18.08 13.62 1.10
CA ASP A 394 -18.05 14.32 -0.19
C ASP A 394 -18.94 15.56 -0.21
N GLN A 395 -20.16 15.46 0.35
CA GLN A 395 -21.09 16.59 0.42
C GLN A 395 -20.52 17.76 1.20
N LYS A 396 -19.89 17.52 2.36
CA LYS A 396 -19.21 18.55 3.16
C LYS A 396 -18.07 19.20 2.39
N LYS A 397 -17.33 18.44 1.59
CA LYS A 397 -16.26 18.96 0.73
C LYS A 397 -16.82 19.87 -0.37
N VAL A 398 -17.88 19.43 -1.05
CA VAL A 398 -18.55 20.22 -2.10
C VAL A 398 -19.11 21.53 -1.53
N ALA A 399 -19.76 21.47 -0.35
CA ALA A 399 -20.27 22.66 0.33
C ALA A 399 -19.15 23.64 0.69
N THR A 400 -18.01 23.14 1.18
CA THR A 400 -16.83 23.95 1.52
C THR A 400 -16.22 24.60 0.27
N LEU A 401 -16.11 23.86 -0.84
CA LEU A 401 -15.63 24.39 -2.12
C LEU A 401 -16.56 25.47 -2.66
N ARG A 402 -17.88 25.26 -2.62
CA ARG A 402 -18.87 26.26 -3.03
C ARG A 402 -18.74 27.53 -2.20
N LYS A 403 -18.62 27.42 -0.87
CA LYS A 403 -18.40 28.58 0.02
C LYS A 403 -17.14 29.35 -0.37
N ASN A 404 -16.01 28.66 -0.57
CA ASN A 404 -14.76 29.31 -0.95
C ASN A 404 -14.83 30.01 -2.32
N ILE A 405 -15.56 29.46 -3.29
CA ILE A 405 -15.78 30.09 -4.60
C ILE A 405 -16.62 31.37 -4.44
N ILE A 406 -17.71 31.30 -3.67
CA ILE A 406 -18.56 32.46 -3.38
C ILE A 406 -17.74 33.56 -2.69
N ASP A 407 -16.94 33.21 -1.68
CA ASP A 407 -16.09 34.14 -0.94
C ASP A 407 -14.94 34.72 -1.80
N SER A 408 -14.45 33.98 -2.79
CA SER A 408 -13.42 34.46 -3.72
C SER A 408 -14.03 35.41 -4.76
N ASN A 409 -15.20 35.06 -5.29
CA ASN A 409 -15.93 35.91 -6.24
C ASN A 409 -16.40 37.22 -5.60
N SER A 410 -16.83 37.19 -4.32
CA SER A 410 -17.18 38.40 -3.59
C SER A 410 -15.97 39.33 -3.40
N LYS A 411 -14.78 38.79 -3.11
CA LYS A 411 -13.53 39.56 -3.01
C LYS A 411 -13.06 40.14 -4.34
N ILE A 412 -13.22 39.40 -5.45
CA ILE A 412 -12.92 39.90 -6.80
C ILE A 412 -13.87 41.04 -7.16
N ASN A 413 -15.17 40.89 -6.90
CA ASN A 413 -16.17 41.93 -7.15
C ASN A 413 -15.92 43.19 -6.31
N GLN A 414 -15.52 43.03 -5.04
CA GLN A 414 -15.14 44.16 -4.18
C GLN A 414 -13.88 44.88 -4.66
N ARG A 415 -12.88 44.15 -5.19
CA ARG A 415 -11.69 44.78 -5.82
C ARG A 415 -12.07 45.54 -7.08
N ALA A 416 -12.84 44.92 -7.98
CA ALA A 416 -13.31 45.58 -9.21
C ALA A 416 -14.13 46.85 -8.91
N GLN A 417 -14.98 46.83 -7.88
CA GLN A 417 -15.72 48.03 -7.44
C GLN A 417 -14.79 49.12 -6.89
N ARG A 418 -13.77 48.77 -6.11
CA ARG A 418 -12.77 49.75 -5.62
C ARG A 418 -11.93 50.35 -6.74
N ASP A 419 -11.57 49.54 -7.75
CA ASP A 419 -10.80 49.99 -8.90
C ASP A 419 -11.63 50.90 -9.82
N ILE A 420 -12.92 50.61 -9.98
CA ILE A 420 -13.86 51.51 -10.68
C ILE A 420 -14.03 52.81 -9.89
N GLN A 421 -14.14 52.74 -8.56
CA GLN A 421 -14.36 53.91 -7.71
C GLN A 421 -13.09 54.77 -7.58
N SER A 422 -11.89 54.17 -7.64
CA SER A 422 -10.63 54.90 -7.72
C SER A 422 -10.45 55.57 -9.09
N GLN A 423 -10.88 54.94 -10.18
CA GLN A 423 -10.91 55.58 -11.51
C GLN A 423 -11.92 56.72 -11.62
N LEU A 424 -13.04 56.65 -10.91
CA LEU A 424 -14.05 57.72 -10.85
C LEU A 424 -13.63 58.92 -10.00
N ASN A 425 -12.73 58.72 -9.02
CA ASN A 425 -12.22 59.79 -8.14
C ASN A 425 -10.97 60.53 -8.69
N VAL A 426 -10.53 60.21 -9.91
CA VAL A 426 -9.38 60.86 -10.60
C VAL A 426 -9.86 61.81 -11.72
N ARG A 427 -11.07 62.37 -11.59
CA ARG A 427 -11.57 63.44 -12.49
C ARG A 427 -11.76 64.75 -11.75
#